data_AF-A0A7X8I8Z3-F1
#
_entry.id   AF-A0A7X8I8Z3-F1
#
_cell.length_a   1.000
_cell.length_b   1.000
_cell.length_c   1.000
_cell.angle_alpha   90.00
_cell.angle_beta   90.00
_cell.angle_gamma   90.00
#
_symmetry.space_group_name_H-M   'P 1'
#
loop_
_entity.id
_entity.type
_entity.pdbx_description
1 polymer ?
#
loop_
_entity_poly.entity_id
_entity_poly.type
_entity_poly.pdbx_seq_one_letter_code
_entity_poly.pdbx_strand_id
1 'polypeptide(L)'
;MFLTGIGEIGLELNSGKKTIIADVSLMLVALFWGLGFVAMKDALESYSPFWLLTVRFSSAGALMALIFRKRLARLTTGDLKAGIFVGVFLFLGFATQTVGLKYTTPGKQAFLTATYVVIVPFLSWAFRKKSPGALSFIASGICLYGMAMLTLQEG
;
A
#
# COMPACT_ATOMS: atom_id res chain seq x y z
N MET A 1 12.86 42.96 -9.03
CA MET A 1 12.67 42.28 -7.72
C MET A 1 11.19 42.06 -7.36
N PHE A 2 10.24 42.88 -7.85
CA PHE A 2 8.80 42.72 -7.54
C PHE A 2 8.03 41.70 -8.39
N LEU A 3 8.58 41.21 -9.52
CA LEU A 3 7.88 40.27 -10.41
C LEU A 3 8.18 38.78 -10.10
N THR A 4 9.21 38.49 -9.31
CA THR A 4 9.56 37.11 -8.93
C THR A 4 8.65 36.56 -7.82
N GLY A 5 8.13 37.44 -6.93
CA GLY A 5 7.27 37.03 -5.81
C GLY A 5 5.85 36.63 -6.20
N ILE A 6 5.29 37.16 -7.29
CA ILE A 6 3.91 36.85 -7.71
C ILE A 6 3.82 35.42 -8.31
N GLY A 7 4.92 34.93 -8.90
CA GLY A 7 5.01 33.56 -9.43
C GLY A 7 5.13 32.49 -8.35
N GLU A 8 5.85 32.77 -7.25
CA GLU A 8 5.98 31.84 -6.11
C GLU A 8 4.68 31.76 -5.28
N ILE A 9 4.01 32.89 -5.05
CA ILE A 9 2.72 32.93 -4.33
C ILE A 9 1.62 32.20 -5.12
N GLY A 10 1.63 32.28 -6.46
CA GLY A 10 0.72 31.50 -7.32
C GLY A 10 0.99 29.99 -7.31
N LEU A 11 2.25 29.58 -7.12
CA LEU A 11 2.63 28.17 -6.99
C LEU A 11 2.35 27.62 -5.58
N GLU A 12 2.51 28.40 -4.52
CA GLU A 12 2.13 27.97 -3.15
C GLU A 12 0.62 27.82 -2.97
N LEU A 13 -0.20 28.71 -3.56
CA LEU A 13 -1.66 28.58 -3.50
C LEU A 13 -2.19 27.38 -4.31
N ASN A 14 -1.52 27.04 -5.42
CA ASN A 14 -1.82 25.84 -6.21
C ASN A 14 -1.28 24.57 -5.54
N SER A 15 -0.15 24.68 -4.83
CA SER A 15 0.42 23.62 -4.00
C SER A 15 -0.52 23.26 -2.86
N GLY A 16 -1.07 24.24 -2.12
CA GLY A 16 -2.04 23.98 -1.05
C GLY A 16 -3.30 23.25 -1.52
N LYS A 17 -3.90 23.68 -2.64
CA LYS A 17 -5.06 22.97 -3.24
C LYS A 17 -4.70 21.58 -3.76
N LYS A 18 -3.53 21.42 -4.40
CA LYS A 18 -3.04 20.11 -4.87
C LYS A 18 -2.70 19.18 -3.71
N THR A 19 -2.16 19.69 -2.61
CA THR A 19 -1.87 18.95 -1.39
C THR A 19 -3.17 18.52 -0.73
N ILE A 20 -4.18 19.39 -0.62
CA ILE A 20 -5.49 18.99 -0.10
C ILE A 20 -6.16 17.94 -1.01
N ILE A 21 -6.09 18.10 -2.33
CA ILE A 21 -6.61 17.07 -3.26
C ILE A 21 -5.83 15.76 -3.11
N ALA A 22 -4.50 15.81 -2.93
CA ALA A 22 -3.67 14.64 -2.69
C ALA A 22 -4.00 13.96 -1.35
N ASP A 23 -4.17 14.74 -0.28
CA ASP A 23 -4.52 14.25 1.05
C ASP A 23 -5.92 13.63 1.07
N VAL A 24 -6.91 14.28 0.45
CA VAL A 24 -8.26 13.73 0.29
C VAL A 24 -8.23 12.46 -0.56
N SER A 25 -7.43 12.43 -1.63
CA SER A 25 -7.25 11.23 -2.45
C SER A 25 -6.60 10.10 -1.65
N LEU A 26 -5.60 10.39 -0.82
CA LEU A 26 -4.96 9.43 0.07
C LEU A 26 -5.92 8.93 1.14
N MET A 27 -6.76 9.79 1.72
CA MET A 27 -7.81 9.40 2.66
C MET A 27 -8.83 8.47 2.00
N LEU A 28 -9.29 8.79 0.78
CA LEU A 28 -10.20 7.93 0.03
C LEU A 28 -9.56 6.58 -0.26
N VAL A 29 -8.30 6.56 -0.71
CA VAL A 29 -7.55 5.32 -0.93
C VAL A 29 -7.44 4.51 0.36
N ALA A 30 -7.11 5.14 1.49
CA ALA A 30 -7.04 4.49 2.79
C ALA A 30 -8.38 3.91 3.23
N LEU A 31 -9.48 4.65 3.02
CA LEU A 31 -10.85 4.19 3.30
C LEU A 31 -11.23 2.98 2.45
N PHE A 32 -11.08 3.07 1.12
CA PHE A 32 -11.39 1.95 0.22
C PHE A 32 -10.52 0.73 0.51
N TRP A 33 -9.25 0.95 0.86
CA TRP A 33 -8.33 -0.11 1.20
C TRP A 33 -8.68 -0.79 2.53
N GLY A 34 -9.03 -0.01 3.56
CA GLY A 34 -9.48 -0.52 4.87
C GLY A 34 -10.81 -1.28 4.78
N LEU A 35 -11.81 -0.71 4.10
CA LEU A 35 -13.09 -1.38 3.81
C LEU A 35 -12.88 -2.68 3.03
N GLY A 36 -11.88 -2.71 2.15
CA GLY A 36 -11.49 -3.90 1.41
C GLY A 36 -11.11 -5.07 2.32
N PHE A 37 -10.50 -4.85 3.48
CA PHE A 37 -10.18 -5.95 4.41
C PHE A 37 -11.42 -6.50 5.12
N VAL A 38 -12.39 -5.63 5.45
CA VAL A 38 -13.66 -6.06 6.04
C VAL A 38 -14.44 -6.88 5.01
N ALA A 39 -14.59 -6.36 3.79
CA ALA A 39 -15.28 -7.06 2.70
C ALA A 39 -14.59 -8.38 2.32
N MET A 40 -13.25 -8.44 2.33
CA MET A 40 -12.51 -9.68 2.10
C MET A 40 -12.72 -10.69 3.23
N LYS A 41 -12.83 -10.24 4.49
CA LYS A 41 -13.13 -11.13 5.62
C LYS A 41 -14.53 -11.71 5.49
N ASP A 42 -15.53 -10.90 5.17
CA ASP A 42 -16.90 -11.38 4.95
C ASP A 42 -16.94 -12.38 3.77
N ALA A 43 -16.20 -12.11 2.69
CA ALA A 43 -16.08 -13.03 1.57
C ALA A 43 -15.38 -14.36 1.95
N LEU A 44 -14.43 -14.32 2.89
CA LEU A 44 -13.70 -15.49 3.39
C LEU A 44 -14.56 -16.40 4.28
N GLU A 45 -15.68 -15.91 4.83
CA GLU A 45 -16.63 -16.77 5.55
C GLU A 45 -17.38 -17.72 4.60
N SER A 46 -17.60 -17.28 3.36
CA SER A 46 -18.31 -18.06 2.34
C SER A 46 -17.38 -18.82 1.38
N TYR A 47 -16.15 -18.33 1.16
CA TYR A 47 -15.23 -18.86 0.13
C TYR A 47 -13.82 -19.11 0.66
N SER A 48 -13.16 -20.15 0.13
CA SER A 48 -11.77 -20.46 0.45
C SER A 48 -10.81 -19.32 0.05
N PRO A 49 -9.77 -19.00 0.87
CA PRO A 49 -8.82 -17.93 0.58
C PRO A 49 -8.19 -17.98 -0.81
N PHE A 50 -7.84 -19.18 -1.28
CA PHE A 50 -7.22 -19.39 -2.58
C PHE A 50 -8.18 -19.10 -3.75
N TRP A 51 -9.49 -19.32 -3.55
CA TRP A 51 -10.50 -19.03 -4.55
C TRP A 51 -10.65 -17.52 -4.75
N LEU A 52 -10.75 -16.77 -3.65
CA LEU A 52 -10.81 -15.30 -3.67
C LEU A 52 -9.53 -14.70 -4.26
N LEU A 53 -8.36 -15.26 -3.91
CA LEU A 53 -7.09 -14.85 -4.52
C LEU A 53 -7.07 -15.06 -6.03
N THR A 54 -7.53 -16.24 -6.48
CA THR A 54 -7.58 -16.57 -7.91
C THR A 54 -8.46 -15.58 -8.65
N VAL A 55 -9.67 -15.29 -8.16
CA VAL A 55 -10.57 -14.31 -8.76
C VAL A 55 -9.95 -12.90 -8.77
N ARG A 56 -9.34 -12.49 -7.66
CA ARG A 56 -8.72 -11.15 -7.52
C ARG A 56 -7.54 -10.96 -8.48
N PHE A 57 -6.61 -11.91 -8.52
CA PHE A 57 -5.44 -11.83 -9.41
C PHE A 57 -5.80 -12.08 -10.88
N SER A 58 -6.77 -12.96 -11.16
CA SER A 58 -7.22 -13.21 -12.54
C SER A 58 -7.99 -12.02 -13.11
N SER A 59 -8.87 -11.39 -12.32
CA SER A 59 -9.57 -10.17 -12.77
C SER A 59 -8.61 -9.01 -12.97
N ALA A 60 -7.67 -8.78 -12.04
CA ALA A 60 -6.63 -7.76 -12.18
C ALA A 60 -5.73 -8.03 -13.40
N GLY A 61 -5.32 -9.27 -13.60
CA GLY A 61 -4.51 -9.70 -14.75
C GLY A 61 -5.24 -9.52 -16.07
N ALA A 62 -6.51 -9.92 -16.15
CA ALA A 62 -7.34 -9.74 -17.36
C ALA A 62 -7.56 -8.27 -17.69
N LEU A 63 -7.85 -7.43 -16.68
CA LEU A 63 -8.04 -6.00 -16.87
C LEU A 63 -6.73 -5.33 -17.36
N MET A 64 -5.60 -5.67 -16.74
CA MET A 64 -4.29 -5.19 -17.17
C MET A 64 -3.93 -5.66 -18.59
N ALA A 65 -4.23 -6.92 -18.93
CA ALA A 65 -4.01 -7.45 -20.28
C ALA A 65 -4.86 -6.71 -21.33
N LEU A 66 -6.11 -6.36 -21.00
CA LEU A 66 -7.00 -5.60 -21.90
C LEU A 66 -6.52 -4.16 -22.11
N ILE A 67 -6.15 -3.46 -21.03
CA ILE A 67 -5.70 -2.06 -21.09
C ILE A 67 -4.34 -1.94 -21.78
N PHE A 68 -3.40 -2.84 -21.46
CA PHE A 68 -2.02 -2.77 -21.94
C PHE A 68 -1.70 -3.77 -23.06
N ARG A 69 -2.69 -4.28 -23.80
CA ARG A 69 -2.50 -5.25 -24.89
C ARG A 69 -1.38 -4.89 -25.88
N LYS A 70 -1.25 -3.59 -26.22
CA LYS A 70 -0.22 -3.08 -27.15
C LYS A 70 1.19 -3.09 -26.55
N ARG A 71 1.29 -2.98 -25.22
CA ARG A 71 2.56 -3.00 -24.48
C ARG A 71 2.98 -4.42 -24.13
N LEU A 72 2.01 -5.31 -23.89
CA LEU A 72 2.21 -6.74 -23.70
C LEU A 72 2.84 -7.40 -24.95
N ALA A 73 2.42 -6.98 -26.14
CA ALA A 73 2.98 -7.44 -27.42
C ALA A 73 4.44 -7.03 -27.67
N ARG A 74 4.99 -6.10 -26.87
CA ARG A 74 6.40 -5.65 -26.94
C ARG A 74 7.26 -6.13 -25.77
N LEU A 75 6.74 -7.05 -24.94
CA LEU A 75 7.50 -7.57 -23.81
C LEU A 75 8.66 -8.44 -24.28
N THR A 76 9.82 -8.21 -23.69
CA THR A 76 10.99 -9.08 -23.89
C THR A 76 10.91 -10.27 -22.91
N THR A 77 11.54 -11.39 -23.23
CA THR A 77 11.63 -12.56 -22.33
C THR A 77 12.25 -12.24 -20.96
N GLY A 78 13.11 -11.21 -20.90
CA GLY A 78 13.65 -10.67 -19.65
C GLY A 78 12.59 -9.99 -18.79
N ASP A 79 11.72 -9.17 -19.38
CA ASP A 79 10.62 -8.50 -18.69
C ASP A 79 9.61 -9.52 -18.15
N LEU A 80 9.37 -10.59 -18.90
CA LEU A 80 8.49 -11.68 -18.48
C LEU A 80 9.09 -12.44 -17.28
N LYS A 81 10.38 -12.76 -17.29
CA LYS A 81 11.04 -13.40 -16.14
C LYS A 81 11.03 -12.52 -14.89
N ALA A 82 11.33 -11.23 -15.05
CA ALA A 82 11.26 -10.27 -13.94
C ALA A 82 9.83 -10.13 -13.40
N GLY A 83 8.84 -10.06 -14.29
CA GLY A 83 7.43 -9.99 -13.94
C GLY A 83 6.93 -11.25 -13.21
N ILE A 84 7.32 -12.44 -13.66
CA ILE A 84 7.01 -13.70 -12.98
C ILE A 84 7.68 -13.72 -11.60
N PHE A 85 8.96 -13.35 -11.51
CA PHE A 85 9.67 -13.35 -10.24
C PHE A 85 8.99 -12.43 -9.22
N VAL A 86 8.76 -11.16 -9.56
CA VAL A 86 8.07 -10.20 -8.69
C VAL A 86 6.62 -10.64 -8.41
N GLY A 87 5.93 -11.19 -9.41
CA GLY A 87 4.57 -11.70 -9.28
C GLY A 87 4.45 -12.87 -8.31
N VAL A 88 5.41 -13.80 -8.30
CA VAL A 88 5.46 -14.91 -7.34
C VAL A 88 5.66 -14.40 -5.92
N PHE A 89 6.60 -13.47 -5.70
CA PHE A 89 6.79 -12.85 -4.39
C PHE A 89 5.54 -12.09 -3.92
N LEU A 90 4.90 -11.36 -4.84
CA LEU A 90 3.66 -10.64 -4.56
C LEU A 90 2.52 -11.60 -4.21
N PHE A 91 2.37 -12.69 -4.95
CA PHE A 91 1.38 -13.74 -4.68
C PHE A 91 1.62 -14.38 -3.32
N LEU A 92 2.86 -14.76 -2.99
CA LEU A 92 3.21 -15.30 -1.68
C LEU A 92 2.89 -14.33 -0.54
N GLY A 93 3.20 -13.04 -0.72
CA GLY A 93 2.85 -12.00 0.24
C GLY A 93 1.34 -11.88 0.45
N PHE A 94 0.57 -11.77 -0.64
CA PHE A 94 -0.90 -11.68 -0.56
C PHE A 94 -1.56 -12.96 -0.07
N ALA A 95 -1.02 -14.13 -0.42
CA ALA A 95 -1.52 -15.42 0.06
C ALA A 95 -1.30 -15.53 1.56
N THR A 96 -0.10 -15.21 2.05
CA THR A 96 0.20 -15.18 3.48
C THR A 96 -0.69 -14.17 4.21
N GLN A 97 -0.88 -12.97 3.64
CA GLN A 97 -1.75 -11.94 4.19
C GLN A 97 -3.22 -12.39 4.24
N THR A 98 -3.72 -13.04 3.20
CA THR A 98 -5.14 -13.45 3.12
C THR A 98 -5.43 -14.69 3.96
N VAL A 99 -4.49 -15.63 4.04
CA VAL A 99 -4.56 -16.74 5.01
C VAL A 99 -4.48 -16.18 6.43
N GLY A 100 -3.61 -15.19 6.68
CA GLY A 100 -3.57 -14.45 7.94
C GLY A 100 -4.93 -13.83 8.28
N LEU A 101 -5.60 -13.21 7.31
CA LEU A 101 -6.96 -12.64 7.49
C LEU A 101 -7.98 -13.68 7.92
N LYS A 102 -7.85 -14.93 7.47
CA LYS A 102 -8.74 -16.01 7.88
C LYS A 102 -8.62 -16.32 9.38
N TYR A 103 -7.42 -16.21 9.95
CA TYR A 103 -7.14 -16.53 11.35
C TYR A 103 -7.17 -15.30 12.28
N THR A 104 -7.47 -14.12 11.75
CA THR A 104 -7.31 -12.86 12.48
C THR A 104 -8.41 -11.85 12.10
N THR A 105 -8.68 -10.87 12.96
CA THR A 105 -9.62 -9.79 12.63
C THR A 105 -9.01 -8.78 11.64
N PRO A 106 -9.83 -8.07 10.84
CA PRO A 106 -9.33 -7.05 9.91
C PRO A 106 -8.53 -5.97 10.64
N GLY A 107 -8.91 -5.66 11.89
CA GLY A 107 -8.19 -4.74 12.78
C GLY A 107 -6.74 -5.15 13.04
N LYS A 108 -6.47 -6.41 13.45
CA LYS A 108 -5.08 -6.86 13.69
C LYS A 108 -4.27 -6.98 12.38
N GLN A 109 -4.93 -7.26 11.26
CA GLN A 109 -4.26 -7.25 9.95
C GLN A 109 -3.89 -5.85 9.47
N ALA A 110 -4.78 -4.87 9.68
CA ALA A 110 -4.50 -3.47 9.43
C ALA A 110 -3.33 -3.00 10.31
N PHE A 111 -3.30 -3.40 11.58
CA PHE A 111 -2.19 -3.12 12.49
C PHE A 111 -0.85 -3.70 12.04
N LEU A 112 -0.81 -4.98 11.61
CA LEU A 112 0.40 -5.59 11.07
C LEU A 112 0.91 -4.86 9.82
N THR A 113 0.00 -4.47 8.94
CA THR A 113 0.38 -3.74 7.71
C THR A 113 0.89 -2.34 8.02
N ALA A 114 0.32 -1.68 9.03
CA ALA A 114 0.79 -0.37 9.45
C ALA A 114 2.11 -0.45 10.24
N THR A 115 2.34 -1.54 10.98
CA THR A 115 3.64 -1.83 11.60
C THR A 115 4.74 -1.99 10.56
N TYR A 116 4.42 -2.60 9.40
CA TYR A 116 5.37 -2.69 8.28
C TYR A 116 5.85 -1.32 7.79
N VAL A 117 5.04 -0.26 7.88
CA VAL A 117 5.44 1.11 7.52
C VAL A 117 6.62 1.61 8.37
N VAL A 118 6.75 1.15 9.62
CA VAL A 118 7.90 1.44 10.48
C VAL A 118 9.11 0.57 10.15
N ILE A 119 8.89 -0.65 9.66
CA ILE A 119 9.97 -1.54 9.21
C ILE A 119 10.63 -0.99 7.93
N VAL A 120 9.87 -0.34 7.03
CA VAL A 120 10.38 0.23 5.77
C VAL A 120 11.58 1.19 5.94
N PRO A 121 11.53 2.25 6.78
CA PRO A 121 12.68 3.13 7.00
C PRO A 121 13.86 2.41 7.66
N PHE A 122 13.59 1.41 8.51
CA PHE A 122 14.63 0.59 9.13
C PHE A 122 15.37 -0.27 8.10
N LEU A 123 14.63 -0.91 7.19
CA LEU A 123 15.18 -1.72 6.10
C LEU A 123 15.87 -0.84 5.04
N SER A 124 15.33 0.35 4.76
CA SER A 124 15.95 1.38 3.94
C SER A 124 17.33 1.79 4.47
N TRP A 125 17.46 1.99 5.79
CA TRP A 125 18.75 2.25 6.44
C TRP A 125 19.73 1.10 6.23
N ALA A 126 19.27 -0.15 6.42
CA ALA A 126 20.09 -1.35 6.24
C ALA A 126 20.62 -1.52 4.80
N PHE A 127 19.80 -1.22 3.78
CA PHE A 127 20.18 -1.37 2.38
C PHE A 127 20.94 -0.18 1.79
N ARG A 128 20.59 1.06 2.14
CA ARG A 128 21.19 2.25 1.53
C ARG A 128 22.33 2.87 2.32
N LYS A 129 22.62 2.43 3.56
CA LYS A 129 23.64 3.00 4.47
C LYS A 129 23.57 4.53 4.65
N LYS A 130 22.50 5.19 4.20
CA LYS A 130 22.27 6.63 4.31
C LYS A 130 21.14 6.81 5.31
N SER A 131 21.48 7.32 6.49
CA SER A 131 20.57 7.38 7.63
C SER A 131 19.38 8.29 7.32
N PRO A 132 18.12 7.78 7.24
CA PRO A 132 16.97 8.63 7.40
C PRO A 132 17.05 9.17 8.84
N GLY A 133 17.29 10.47 9.00
CA GLY A 133 17.69 11.07 10.28
C GLY A 133 16.81 10.65 11.47
N ALA A 134 17.34 10.79 12.69
CA ALA A 134 16.74 10.31 13.94
C ALA A 134 15.25 10.66 14.14
N LEU A 135 14.79 11.76 13.54
CA LEU A 135 13.38 12.17 13.49
C LEU A 135 12.45 11.11 12.90
N SER A 136 12.84 10.43 11.81
CA SER A 136 12.02 9.37 11.20
C SER A 136 11.87 8.16 12.11
N PHE A 137 12.89 7.87 12.92
CA PHE A 137 12.88 6.80 13.91
C PHE A 137 11.92 7.11 15.07
N ILE A 138 12.02 8.32 15.63
CA ILE A 138 11.17 8.78 16.73
C ILE A 138 9.70 8.87 16.27
N ALA A 139 9.45 9.46 15.08
CA ALA A 139 8.11 9.56 14.51
C ALA A 139 7.49 8.17 14.26
N SER A 140 8.28 7.21 13.78
CA SER A 140 7.83 5.83 13.58
C SER A 140 7.48 5.14 14.90
N GLY A 141 8.28 5.35 15.95
CA GLY A 141 8.01 4.82 17.29
C GLY A 141 6.71 5.39 17.90
N ILE A 142 6.49 6.70 17.75
CA ILE A 142 5.26 7.37 18.21
C ILE A 142 4.04 6.89 17.42
N CYS A 143 4.16 6.73 16.09
CA CYS A 143 3.09 6.15 15.26
C CYS A 143 2.76 4.72 15.67
N LEU A 144 3.76 3.87 15.89
CA LEU A 144 3.56 2.50 16.37
C LEU A 144 2.82 2.46 17.70
N TYR A 145 3.20 3.33 18.64
CA TYR A 145 2.56 3.43 19.93
C TYR A 145 1.10 3.87 19.81
N GLY A 146 0.81 4.92 19.02
CA GLY A 146 -0.55 5.38 18.76
C GLY A 146 -1.43 4.30 18.11
N MET A 147 -0.88 3.56 17.15
CA MET A 147 -1.60 2.46 16.51
C MET A 147 -1.81 1.26 17.43
N ALA A 148 -0.85 0.97 18.31
CA ALA A 148 -0.99 -0.09 19.30
C ALA A 148 -2.15 0.25 20.25
N MET A 149 -2.26 1.49 20.72
CA MET A 149 -3.41 1.91 21.53
C MET A 149 -4.74 1.79 20.77
N LEU A 150 -4.82 2.26 19.53
CA LEU A 150 -6.05 2.17 18.73
C LEU A 150 -6.47 0.72 18.47
N THR A 151 -5.52 -0.17 18.22
CA THR A 151 -5.81 -1.58 17.90
C THR A 151 -6.12 -2.40 19.15
N LEU A 152 -5.47 -2.11 20.28
CA LEU A 152 -5.71 -2.81 21.56
C LEU A 152 -7.05 -2.44 22.19
N GLN A 153 -7.67 -1.32 21.78
CA GLN A 153 -8.94 -0.86 22.32
C GLN A 153 -10.17 -1.52 21.67
N GLU A 154 -10.01 -2.21 20.54
CA GLU A 154 -11.05 -3.05 19.91
C GLU A 154 -10.96 -4.54 20.32
N GLY A 155 -10.50 -4.80 21.55
CA GLY A 155 -10.43 -6.14 22.16
C GLY A 155 -11.71 -6.56 22.86
#